data_AF-A0A7C4UJF4-F1
#
_entry.id   AF-A0A7C4UJF4-F1
#
_cell.length_a   1.000
_cell.length_b   1.000
_cell.length_c   1.000
_cell.angle_alpha   90.00
_cell.angle_beta   90.00
_cell.angle_gamma   90.00
#
_symmetry.space_group_name_H-M   'P 1'
#
loop_
_entity.id
_entity.type
_entity.pdbx_description
1 polymer ?
#
loop_
_entity_poly.entity_id
_entity_poly.type
_entity_poly.pdbx_seq_one_letter_code
_entity_poly.pdbx_strand_id
1 'polypeptide(L)'
;MFLFDSNDHLVKQVFLRVVGAAIMLAVLACGGITPGTEVPEDTSVTTQASSPNTIVLTHAQPSHSAEGSLTAPGHGKQSYTVYYLDTTDFTEGGTLTIQISLGEGESDASFDLFPADAPIPTEGRAEESIAALYDLKRGESGSLSYQFSTGQVFQFGATGNWFSREGATNTFEMTVSVRAAGTGGDAPNYEALLALRPFKPTDPTLFFPSVYTSDLPLRDATGDPPSEDQARQMLQELLQARFPSDPDKVKKGIDLYNDPETFLKISSPSLRAAFVALLDTAGDPAIDYILHATTSKGNPKFVLVRFSKFPENRSNTIGMAIPGQFDDPEQVTIEINEKFQAENPFLFTDTIAHEALHDDESNSIVEEEINYTFDTLVYLELLAYYPELAQSGTWLSRWMNTNALSRLNSGAGSELGLYDTNGNQPIWPGSDTETVSFDERFTDNPGRDSVNPGNDLLRKFLERVREQDSQLPSQINFSVETLHWISDNQAELTPEELIAAASALKLDIPELTQN
;
A
#
# COMPACT_ATOMS: atom_id res chain seq x y z
N MET A 1 -7.85 -3.94 25.28
CA MET A 1 -7.23 -2.74 25.90
C MET A 1 -7.60 -1.51 25.08
N PHE A 2 -8.87 -1.12 25.12
CA PHE A 2 -9.36 0.17 24.67
C PHE A 2 -9.65 0.97 25.95
N LEU A 3 -9.00 2.12 26.14
CA LEU A 3 -9.45 3.08 27.14
C LEU A 3 -10.60 3.88 26.51
N PHE A 4 -11.77 3.25 26.42
CA PHE A 4 -13.00 4.03 26.50
C PHE A 4 -13.07 4.53 27.95
N ASP A 5 -12.64 5.77 28.18
CA ASP A 5 -12.94 6.48 29.43
C ASP A 5 -14.44 6.74 29.43
N SER A 6 -15.22 5.75 29.87
CA SER A 6 -16.66 5.81 30.06
C SER A 6 -16.99 6.62 31.31
N ASN A 7 -16.64 7.90 31.29
CA ASN A 7 -17.07 8.89 32.28
C ASN A 7 -18.03 9.92 31.70
N ASP A 8 -18.87 9.52 30.72
CA ASP A 8 -19.85 10.42 30.09
C ASP A 8 -21.28 10.27 30.64
N HIS A 9 -21.39 10.02 31.95
CA HIS A 9 -22.68 10.08 32.65
C HIS A 9 -22.78 11.20 33.72
N LEU A 10 -21.74 12.04 33.87
CA LEU A 10 -21.71 13.05 34.93
C LEU A 10 -21.41 14.51 34.49
N VAL A 11 -21.60 14.86 33.21
CA VAL A 11 -21.38 16.24 32.70
C VAL A 11 -22.64 16.87 32.08
N LYS A 12 -23.83 16.40 32.45
CA LYS A 12 -25.11 17.05 32.06
C LYS A 12 -25.64 18.10 33.04
N GLN A 13 -24.88 18.51 34.06
CA GLN A 13 -25.20 19.72 34.82
C GLN A 13 -23.93 20.50 35.17
N VAL A 14 -24.04 21.82 35.02
CA VAL A 14 -23.05 22.87 35.37
C VAL A 14 -21.98 23.15 34.31
N PHE A 15 -22.22 24.14 33.43
CA PHE A 15 -21.57 25.47 33.58
C PHE A 15 -22.08 26.48 32.54
N LEU A 16 -22.80 27.47 33.06
CA LEU A 16 -23.11 28.74 32.42
C LEU A 16 -21.94 29.70 32.68
N ARG A 17 -21.48 30.40 31.63
CA ARG A 17 -20.62 31.62 31.64
C ARG A 17 -19.16 31.42 32.09
N VAL A 18 -18.21 31.84 31.24
CA VAL A 18 -17.45 33.11 31.38
C VAL A 18 -16.75 33.43 30.04
N VAL A 19 -16.96 34.67 29.60
CA VAL A 19 -16.32 35.38 28.49
C VAL A 19 -14.92 35.83 28.91
N GLY A 20 -13.94 35.84 28.00
CA GLY A 20 -12.69 36.58 28.23
C GLY A 20 -11.67 36.49 27.10
N ALA A 21 -11.74 37.41 26.15
CA ALA A 21 -10.75 37.63 25.10
C ALA A 21 -9.42 38.20 25.64
N ALA A 22 -8.31 37.91 24.94
CA ALA A 22 -7.20 38.86 24.78
C ALA A 22 -6.25 38.47 23.63
N ILE A 23 -6.13 39.39 22.67
CA ILE A 23 -5.09 39.54 21.66
C ILE A 23 -3.91 40.30 22.30
N MET A 24 -2.65 39.94 22.04
CA MET A 24 -1.57 40.93 21.86
C MET A 24 -0.30 40.38 21.19
N LEU A 25 0.25 41.26 20.34
CA LEU A 25 1.45 41.23 19.50
C LEU A 25 2.71 41.71 20.28
N ALA A 26 3.91 41.21 19.92
CA ALA A 26 5.22 41.93 19.82
C ALA A 26 6.32 40.88 19.52
N VAL A 27 7.12 40.88 18.44
CA VAL A 27 8.08 41.83 17.82
C VAL A 27 9.49 41.86 18.47
N LEU A 28 10.46 41.39 17.67
CA LEU A 28 11.91 41.69 17.55
C LEU A 28 12.88 41.55 18.74
N ALA A 29 13.91 40.71 18.54
CA ALA A 29 15.29 41.04 18.92
C ALA A 29 16.31 40.38 17.97
N CYS A 30 17.09 41.22 17.29
CA CYS A 30 18.30 40.86 16.55
C CYS A 30 19.44 40.52 17.52
N GLY A 31 20.28 39.55 17.15
CA GLY A 31 21.56 39.29 17.80
C GLY A 31 22.49 38.53 16.86
N GLY A 32 23.44 39.24 16.25
CA GLY A 32 24.42 38.67 15.33
C GLY A 32 25.51 37.85 16.04
N ILE A 33 26.01 36.84 15.33
CA ILE A 33 27.26 36.13 15.66
C ILE A 33 28.10 36.03 14.38
N THR A 34 29.37 36.35 14.55
CA THR A 34 30.46 36.42 13.57
C THR A 34 30.87 35.06 12.97
N PRO A 35 31.48 35.06 11.76
CA PRO A 35 31.84 33.84 11.04
C PRO A 35 33.17 33.24 11.54
N GLY A 36 33.15 31.94 11.84
CA GLY A 36 34.33 31.15 12.19
C GLY A 36 34.70 30.19 11.06
N THR A 37 35.78 30.53 10.37
CA THR A 37 36.79 29.69 9.73
C THR A 37 36.43 28.24 9.37
N GLU A 38 36.13 28.00 8.09
CA GLU A 38 36.11 26.67 7.48
C GLU A 38 37.54 26.12 7.30
N VAL A 39 37.71 24.86 7.70
CA VAL A 39 38.85 23.99 7.32
C VAL A 39 38.28 22.99 6.31
N PRO A 40 38.89 22.78 5.13
CA PRO A 40 38.36 21.81 4.18
C PRO A 40 38.77 20.40 4.63
N GLU A 41 37.79 19.59 5.02
CA GLU A 41 37.95 18.14 5.08
C GLU A 41 37.77 17.54 3.68
N ASP A 42 38.89 17.08 3.14
CA ASP A 42 39.00 16.30 1.92
C ASP A 42 38.41 14.89 2.16
N THR A 43 37.14 14.71 1.82
CA THR A 43 36.48 13.40 1.70
C THR A 43 36.14 13.16 0.25
N SER A 44 37.14 12.69 -0.52
CA SER A 44 36.93 12.10 -1.83
C SER A 44 36.24 10.74 -1.68
N VAL A 45 34.91 10.73 -1.52
CA VAL A 45 34.11 9.54 -1.80
C VAL A 45 34.15 9.33 -3.31
N THR A 46 34.81 8.25 -3.74
CA THR A 46 34.81 7.85 -5.14
C THR A 46 33.45 7.25 -5.44
N THR A 47 32.51 8.06 -5.89
CA THR A 47 31.30 7.57 -6.57
C THR A 47 31.76 6.86 -7.84
N GLN A 48 31.71 5.53 -7.84
CA GLN A 48 31.76 4.75 -9.07
C GLN A 48 30.59 5.21 -9.92
N ALA A 49 30.88 5.97 -10.98
CA ALA A 49 29.89 6.32 -11.98
C ALA A 49 29.38 5.01 -12.59
N SER A 50 28.14 4.65 -12.29
CA SER A 50 27.44 3.59 -13.00
C SER A 50 27.43 3.97 -14.48
N SER A 51 27.90 3.07 -15.34
CA SER A 51 27.73 3.24 -16.77
C SER A 51 26.23 3.40 -17.05
N PRO A 52 25.80 4.40 -17.84
CA PRO A 52 24.39 4.79 -17.97
C PRO A 52 23.47 3.70 -18.55
N ASN A 53 24.01 2.56 -18.97
CA ASN A 53 23.27 1.44 -19.58
C ASN A 53 23.34 0.15 -18.75
N THR A 54 23.74 0.20 -17.48
CA THR A 54 23.74 -0.99 -16.61
C THR A 54 22.50 -1.01 -15.73
N ILE A 55 21.72 -2.09 -15.84
CA ILE A 55 20.55 -2.39 -15.00
C ILE A 55 20.96 -3.48 -14.04
N VAL A 56 20.95 -3.17 -12.74
CA VAL A 56 21.29 -4.13 -11.68
C VAL A 56 20.01 -4.70 -11.10
N LEU A 57 19.88 -6.01 -11.11
CA LEU A 57 18.76 -6.74 -10.56
C LEU A 57 19.24 -7.52 -9.34
N THR A 58 18.54 -7.36 -8.23
CA THR A 58 18.86 -8.01 -6.95
C THR A 58 17.64 -8.75 -6.42
N HIS A 59 17.81 -9.58 -5.40
CA HIS A 59 16.66 -10.19 -4.70
C HIS A 59 15.74 -9.14 -4.08
N ALA A 60 16.29 -8.01 -3.61
CA ALA A 60 15.51 -6.90 -3.05
C ALA A 60 14.83 -6.04 -4.14
N GLN A 61 15.38 -6.02 -5.35
CA GLN A 61 14.84 -5.31 -6.50
C GLN A 61 14.93 -6.22 -7.74
N PRO A 62 14.04 -7.22 -7.85
CA PRO A 62 14.11 -8.22 -8.91
C PRO A 62 13.55 -7.71 -10.24
N SER A 63 13.13 -6.44 -10.31
CA SER A 63 12.56 -5.81 -11.50
C SER A 63 13.05 -4.37 -11.67
N HIS A 64 13.22 -3.92 -12.91
CA HIS A 64 13.61 -2.57 -13.27
C HIS A 64 13.02 -2.15 -14.62
N SER A 65 12.51 -0.93 -14.72
CA SER A 65 12.00 -0.36 -15.97
C SER A 65 12.93 0.71 -16.52
N ALA A 66 13.11 0.73 -17.84
CA ALA A 66 13.97 1.68 -18.52
C ALA A 66 13.43 2.02 -19.92
N GLU A 67 13.86 3.15 -20.46
CA GLU A 67 13.53 3.60 -21.81
C GLU A 67 14.75 3.60 -22.72
N GLY A 68 14.51 3.51 -24.02
CA GLY A 68 15.55 3.47 -25.02
C GLY A 68 15.13 3.99 -26.37
N SER A 69 16.14 4.15 -27.23
CA SER A 69 15.93 4.46 -28.65
C SER A 69 16.77 3.53 -29.52
N LEU A 70 16.26 3.29 -30.72
CA LEU A 70 16.87 2.41 -31.70
C LEU A 70 16.83 3.05 -33.09
N THR A 71 17.76 2.62 -33.94
CA THR A 71 17.87 3.07 -35.33
C THR A 71 17.96 1.87 -36.26
N ALA A 72 17.20 1.88 -37.35
CA ALA A 72 17.23 0.86 -38.38
C ALA A 72 18.59 0.90 -39.10
N PRO A 73 19.35 -0.21 -39.09
CA PRO A 73 20.68 -0.25 -39.67
C PRO A 73 20.65 -0.38 -41.21
N GLY A 74 19.50 -0.73 -41.79
CA GLY A 74 19.36 -1.08 -43.20
C GLY A 74 19.57 -2.57 -43.47
N HIS A 75 19.25 -2.99 -44.69
CA HIS A 75 19.12 -4.40 -45.05
C HIS A 75 20.42 -5.21 -44.81
N GLY A 76 20.32 -6.25 -43.98
CA GLY A 76 21.41 -7.18 -43.68
C GLY A 76 22.45 -6.67 -42.68
N LYS A 77 22.27 -5.46 -42.13
CA LYS A 77 23.14 -4.86 -41.10
C LYS A 77 22.49 -4.96 -39.71
N GLN A 78 23.27 -4.72 -38.66
CA GLN A 78 22.84 -4.62 -37.26
C GLN A 78 23.44 -3.37 -36.62
N SER A 79 22.68 -2.71 -35.73
CA SER A 79 23.16 -1.53 -34.98
C SER A 79 22.51 -1.48 -33.60
N TYR A 80 22.95 -2.37 -32.72
CA TYR A 80 22.40 -2.49 -31.37
C TYR A 80 22.79 -1.31 -30.46
N THR A 81 21.79 -0.74 -29.80
CA THR A 81 21.94 -0.08 -28.50
C THR A 81 22.00 -1.17 -27.44
N VAL A 82 23.08 -1.23 -26.67
CA VAL A 82 23.32 -2.32 -25.69
C VAL A 82 23.10 -1.83 -24.26
N TYR A 83 22.36 -2.64 -23.50
CA TYR A 83 22.15 -2.54 -22.07
C TYR A 83 22.78 -3.75 -21.39
N TYR A 84 23.42 -3.54 -20.24
CA TYR A 84 24.01 -4.60 -19.43
C TYR A 84 23.05 -4.95 -18.31
N LEU A 85 22.55 -6.17 -18.29
CA LEU A 85 21.64 -6.67 -17.26
C LEU A 85 22.44 -7.49 -16.26
N ASP A 86 22.74 -6.90 -15.11
CA ASP A 86 23.50 -7.56 -14.05
C ASP A 86 22.55 -8.35 -13.15
N THR A 87 22.60 -9.67 -13.26
CA THR A 87 21.85 -10.61 -12.42
C THR A 87 22.75 -11.34 -11.42
N THR A 88 23.95 -10.83 -11.15
CA THR A 88 24.96 -11.54 -10.33
C THR A 88 24.52 -11.85 -8.90
N ASP A 89 23.53 -11.12 -8.37
CA ASP A 89 22.92 -11.38 -7.07
C ASP A 89 22.15 -12.72 -7.03
N PHE A 90 21.67 -13.21 -8.18
CA PHE A 90 20.93 -14.47 -8.30
C PHE A 90 21.89 -15.66 -8.48
N THR A 91 22.69 -15.97 -7.47
CA THR A 91 23.79 -16.94 -7.57
C THR A 91 23.35 -18.35 -7.99
N GLU A 92 22.11 -18.73 -7.67
CA GLU A 92 21.53 -20.04 -8.01
C GLU A 92 20.87 -20.07 -9.40
N GLY A 93 20.85 -18.95 -10.11
CA GLY A 93 20.23 -18.81 -11.42
C GLY A 93 18.85 -18.14 -11.36
N GLY A 94 18.11 -18.21 -12.46
CA GLY A 94 16.76 -17.66 -12.55
C GLY A 94 16.17 -17.68 -13.95
N THR A 95 14.93 -17.22 -14.07
CA THR A 95 14.28 -16.86 -15.33
C THR A 95 14.36 -15.34 -15.46
N LEU A 96 15.19 -14.84 -16.38
CA LEU A 96 15.20 -13.44 -16.81
C LEU A 96 14.05 -13.24 -17.81
N THR A 97 13.22 -12.23 -17.61
CA THR A 97 12.13 -11.85 -18.52
C THR A 97 12.26 -10.37 -18.87
N ILE A 98 12.13 -10.06 -20.15
CA ILE A 98 12.17 -8.69 -20.67
C ILE A 98 10.86 -8.45 -21.40
N GLN A 99 10.04 -7.56 -20.85
CA GLN A 99 8.82 -7.07 -21.48
C GLN A 99 9.12 -5.75 -22.17
N ILE A 100 8.63 -5.58 -23.38
CA ILE A 100 8.98 -4.45 -24.24
C ILE A 100 7.71 -3.88 -24.83
N SER A 101 7.58 -2.54 -24.81
CA SER A 101 6.59 -1.80 -25.56
C SER A 101 7.28 -0.90 -26.58
N LEU A 102 6.97 -1.06 -27.86
CA LEU A 102 7.59 -0.30 -28.94
C LEU A 102 6.72 0.91 -29.30
N GLY A 103 7.34 2.09 -29.40
CA GLY A 103 6.66 3.30 -29.80
C GLY A 103 6.14 3.29 -31.25
N GLU A 104 5.48 4.37 -31.63
CA GLU A 104 4.87 4.58 -32.95
C GLU A 104 5.84 5.21 -33.98
N GLY A 105 7.15 5.05 -33.78
CA GLY A 105 8.19 5.61 -34.64
C GLY A 105 8.24 5.03 -36.05
N GLU A 106 9.30 5.39 -36.79
CA GLU A 106 9.43 5.01 -38.20
C GLU A 106 9.90 3.56 -38.39
N SER A 107 10.61 3.01 -37.41
CA SER A 107 11.21 1.68 -37.45
C SER A 107 10.42 0.66 -36.63
N ASP A 108 10.20 -0.53 -37.18
CA ASP A 108 9.92 -1.71 -36.36
C ASP A 108 11.20 -2.11 -35.61
N ALA A 109 11.16 -3.10 -34.71
CA ALA A 109 12.31 -3.41 -33.85
C ALA A 109 12.71 -4.89 -33.86
N SER A 110 13.92 -5.14 -33.38
CA SER A 110 14.42 -6.47 -33.03
C SER A 110 15.25 -6.37 -31.77
N PHE A 111 15.07 -7.36 -30.89
CA PHE A 111 15.69 -7.41 -29.60
C PHE A 111 16.35 -8.76 -29.41
N ASP A 112 17.57 -8.73 -28.87
CA ASP A 112 18.40 -9.91 -28.68
C ASP A 112 19.04 -9.87 -27.31
N LEU A 113 19.08 -11.02 -26.66
CA LEU A 113 19.82 -11.22 -25.43
C LEU A 113 21.08 -12.02 -25.74
N PHE A 114 22.23 -11.54 -25.27
CA PHE A 114 23.52 -12.19 -25.48
C PHE A 114 24.20 -12.47 -24.12
N PRO A 115 25.07 -13.49 -24.06
CA PRO A 115 26.03 -13.66 -22.95
C PRO A 115 26.95 -12.43 -22.76
N ALA A 116 27.54 -12.28 -21.56
CA ALA A 116 28.42 -11.15 -21.20
C ALA A 116 29.53 -10.86 -22.22
N ASP A 117 30.15 -11.92 -22.74
CA ASP A 117 31.36 -11.84 -23.56
C ASP A 117 31.09 -12.14 -25.05
N ALA A 118 29.83 -12.34 -25.43
CA ALA A 118 29.48 -12.64 -26.81
C ALA A 118 29.71 -11.39 -27.69
N PRO A 119 30.37 -11.54 -28.85
CA PRO A 119 30.50 -10.45 -29.81
C PRO A 119 29.13 -10.02 -30.33
N ILE A 120 28.82 -8.73 -30.22
CA ILE A 120 27.60 -8.15 -30.79
C ILE A 120 27.80 -8.00 -32.31
N PRO A 121 27.00 -8.67 -33.15
CA PRO A 121 27.19 -8.63 -34.59
C PRO A 121 26.80 -7.27 -35.16
N THR A 122 27.48 -6.86 -36.22
CA THR A 122 27.17 -5.64 -36.99
C THR A 122 26.50 -5.95 -38.34
N GLU A 123 26.41 -7.22 -38.71
CA GLU A 123 25.80 -7.69 -39.94
C GLU A 123 25.26 -9.11 -39.77
N GLY A 124 24.30 -9.48 -40.62
CA GLY A 124 23.69 -10.81 -40.58
C GLY A 124 22.84 -11.07 -39.34
N ARG A 125 22.52 -12.35 -39.11
CA ARG A 125 21.71 -12.78 -37.97
C ARG A 125 22.54 -12.82 -36.69
N ALA A 126 21.90 -12.59 -35.56
CA ALA A 126 22.51 -12.72 -34.25
C ALA A 126 22.66 -14.19 -33.83
N GLU A 127 23.68 -14.87 -34.35
CA GLU A 127 23.89 -16.31 -34.13
C GLU A 127 24.20 -16.67 -32.67
N GLU A 128 24.79 -15.75 -31.90
CA GLU A 128 25.09 -15.93 -30.47
C GLU A 128 23.99 -15.40 -29.53
N SER A 129 22.86 -14.98 -30.10
CA SER A 129 21.68 -14.59 -29.31
C SER A 129 21.10 -15.82 -28.61
N ILE A 130 20.93 -15.73 -27.28
CA ILE A 130 20.39 -16.80 -26.43
C ILE A 130 18.87 -16.69 -26.25
N ALA A 131 18.30 -15.52 -26.54
CA ALA A 131 16.86 -15.29 -26.63
C ALA A 131 16.61 -14.06 -27.50
N ALA A 132 15.54 -14.08 -28.30
CA ALA A 132 15.28 -12.99 -29.24
C ALA A 132 13.78 -12.72 -29.41
N LEU A 133 13.48 -11.47 -29.77
CA LEU A 133 12.18 -10.99 -30.21
C LEU A 133 12.37 -10.20 -31.50
N TYR A 134 12.06 -10.84 -32.63
CA TYR A 134 12.22 -10.26 -33.96
C TYR A 134 10.92 -9.67 -34.49
N ASP A 135 11.06 -8.70 -35.40
CA ASP A 135 9.96 -8.12 -36.16
C ASP A 135 8.81 -7.56 -35.29
N LEU A 136 9.12 -7.04 -34.09
CA LEU A 136 8.13 -6.37 -33.24
C LEU A 136 7.69 -5.08 -33.94
N LYS A 137 6.41 -4.98 -34.29
CA LYS A 137 5.92 -3.83 -35.06
C LYS A 137 5.75 -2.63 -34.16
N ARG A 138 5.85 -1.44 -34.75
CA ARG A 138 5.52 -0.16 -34.09
C ARG A 138 4.15 -0.25 -33.40
N GLY A 139 4.05 0.30 -32.19
CA GLY A 139 2.83 0.28 -31.36
C GLY A 139 2.50 -1.09 -30.74
N GLU A 140 3.25 -2.15 -31.02
CA GLU A 140 3.06 -3.46 -30.38
C GLU A 140 3.96 -3.61 -29.14
N SER A 141 3.55 -4.54 -28.26
CA SER A 141 4.34 -5.01 -27.13
C SER A 141 4.67 -6.49 -27.29
N GLY A 142 5.80 -6.91 -26.73
CA GLY A 142 6.23 -8.31 -26.76
C GLY A 142 7.16 -8.64 -25.59
N SER A 143 7.54 -9.91 -25.50
CA SER A 143 8.46 -10.36 -24.45
C SER A 143 9.43 -11.42 -24.94
N LEU A 144 10.58 -11.50 -24.26
CA LEU A 144 11.50 -12.62 -24.37
C LEU A 144 11.97 -13.03 -22.97
N SER A 145 12.22 -14.33 -22.80
CA SER A 145 12.67 -14.90 -21.53
C SER A 145 13.82 -15.86 -21.73
N TYR A 146 14.73 -15.90 -20.75
CA TYR A 146 15.88 -16.79 -20.75
C TYR A 146 16.08 -17.39 -19.35
N GLN A 147 16.20 -18.72 -19.29
CA GLN A 147 16.57 -19.43 -18.06
C GLN A 147 18.10 -19.48 -17.96
N PHE A 148 18.64 -18.97 -16.84
CA PHE A 148 20.06 -19.03 -16.53
C PHE A 148 20.32 -19.81 -15.25
N SER A 149 21.48 -20.45 -15.16
CA SER A 149 21.84 -21.35 -14.05
C SER A 149 22.65 -20.68 -12.93
N THR A 150 23.20 -19.49 -13.17
CA THR A 150 23.90 -18.70 -12.18
C THR A 150 23.90 -17.24 -12.62
N GLY A 151 23.78 -16.33 -11.66
CA GLY A 151 23.80 -14.89 -11.86
C GLY A 151 25.01 -14.45 -12.68
N GLN A 152 24.78 -13.63 -13.69
CA GLN A 152 25.82 -13.12 -14.57
C GLN A 152 25.36 -11.80 -15.19
N VAL A 153 26.25 -11.16 -15.94
CA VAL A 153 25.86 -10.00 -16.75
C VAL A 153 25.41 -10.49 -18.12
N PHE A 154 24.23 -10.08 -18.56
CA PHE A 154 23.77 -10.27 -19.94
C PHE A 154 23.90 -8.97 -20.73
N GLN A 155 24.05 -9.08 -22.05
CA GLN A 155 23.95 -7.94 -22.94
C GLN A 155 22.59 -7.98 -23.64
N PHE A 156 21.72 -7.02 -23.35
CA PHE A 156 20.46 -6.83 -24.06
C PHE A 156 20.65 -5.80 -25.18
N GLY A 157 20.53 -6.26 -26.42
CA GLY A 157 20.64 -5.43 -27.61
C GLY A 157 19.26 -5.06 -28.14
N ALA A 158 19.04 -3.76 -28.36
CA ALA A 158 17.90 -3.23 -29.11
C ALA A 158 18.36 -2.62 -30.43
N THR A 159 17.79 -3.04 -31.56
CA THR A 159 18.10 -2.49 -32.88
C THR A 159 16.83 -2.24 -33.68
N GLY A 160 16.86 -1.26 -34.58
CA GLY A 160 15.79 -1.12 -35.56
C GLY A 160 15.77 -2.31 -36.51
N ASN A 161 14.58 -2.66 -36.98
CA ASN A 161 14.38 -3.76 -37.90
C ASN A 161 15.12 -3.47 -39.22
N TRP A 162 15.91 -4.43 -39.71
CA TRP A 162 16.70 -4.25 -40.93
C TRP A 162 15.88 -4.19 -42.24
N PHE A 163 14.56 -4.47 -42.19
CA PHE A 163 13.62 -4.24 -43.30
C PHE A 163 13.06 -2.82 -43.28
N SER A 164 13.23 -2.09 -42.17
CA SER A 164 12.93 -0.67 -42.11
C SER A 164 13.95 0.14 -42.91
N ARG A 165 13.56 1.36 -43.32
CA ARG A 165 14.44 2.29 -44.04
C ARG A 165 15.68 2.58 -43.18
N GLU A 166 16.88 2.46 -43.74
CA GLU A 166 18.14 2.82 -43.06
C GLU A 166 18.05 4.23 -42.45
N GLY A 167 18.38 4.35 -41.17
CA GLY A 167 18.28 5.60 -40.40
C GLY A 167 16.90 5.90 -39.80
N ALA A 168 15.86 5.08 -40.06
CA ALA A 168 14.57 5.20 -39.37
C ALA A 168 14.74 4.95 -37.86
N THR A 169 14.11 5.76 -37.02
CA THR A 169 14.25 5.68 -35.56
C THR A 169 12.94 5.29 -34.89
N ASN A 170 13.03 4.69 -33.70
CA ASN A 170 11.91 4.48 -32.79
C ASN A 170 12.39 4.51 -31.33
N THR A 171 11.47 4.69 -30.40
CA THR A 171 11.70 4.57 -28.96
C THR A 171 11.03 3.31 -28.44
N PHE A 172 11.52 2.80 -27.31
CA PHE A 172 10.90 1.67 -26.63
C PHE A 172 10.97 1.87 -25.11
N GLU A 173 10.00 1.28 -24.42
CA GLU A 173 10.02 1.09 -22.98
C GLU A 173 10.26 -0.40 -22.72
N MET A 174 11.02 -0.72 -21.67
CA MET A 174 11.22 -2.10 -21.25
C MET A 174 11.12 -2.26 -19.74
N THR A 175 10.61 -3.40 -19.31
CA THR A 175 10.66 -3.88 -17.93
C THR A 175 11.43 -5.20 -17.91
N VAL A 176 12.54 -5.21 -17.18
CA VAL A 176 13.42 -6.36 -17.00
C VAL A 176 13.17 -6.93 -15.62
N SER A 177 12.90 -8.23 -15.50
CA SER A 177 12.72 -8.89 -14.22
C SER A 177 13.38 -10.26 -14.14
N VAL A 178 13.78 -10.67 -12.94
CA VAL A 178 14.32 -12.00 -12.66
C VAL A 178 13.44 -12.72 -11.64
N ARG A 179 13.09 -13.96 -11.95
CA ARG A 179 12.59 -14.93 -10.98
C ARG A 179 13.72 -15.89 -10.63
N ALA A 180 14.19 -15.93 -9.38
CA ALA A 180 15.32 -16.77 -8.97
C ALA A 180 15.10 -18.27 -9.28
N ALA A 181 16.17 -19.01 -9.58
CA ALA A 181 16.13 -20.47 -9.67
C ALA A 181 16.24 -21.04 -8.25
N GLY A 182 15.53 -22.15 -7.98
CA GLY A 182 15.28 -22.61 -6.61
C GLY A 182 13.84 -22.36 -6.15
N THR A 183 13.16 -21.36 -6.72
CA THR A 183 11.68 -21.25 -6.67
C THR A 183 11.00 -22.21 -7.67
N GLY A 184 11.69 -23.30 -8.03
CA GLY A 184 11.23 -24.39 -8.89
C GLY A 184 10.97 -25.69 -8.12
N GLY A 185 11.04 -25.66 -6.77
CA GLY A 185 9.97 -26.32 -6.02
C GLY A 185 8.66 -25.66 -6.42
N ASP A 186 7.54 -26.39 -6.38
CA ASP A 186 6.22 -25.77 -6.56
C ASP A 186 6.21 -24.40 -5.84
N ALA A 187 5.63 -23.37 -6.46
CA ALA A 187 5.50 -22.04 -5.82
C ALA A 187 5.14 -22.25 -4.34
N PRO A 188 5.75 -21.50 -3.39
CA PRO A 188 5.55 -21.75 -1.97
C PRO A 188 4.09 -22.00 -1.73
N ASN A 189 3.75 -23.13 -1.10
CA ASN A 189 2.36 -23.42 -0.84
C ASN A 189 1.91 -22.43 0.25
N TYR A 190 1.47 -21.25 -0.18
CA TYR A 190 1.16 -20.13 0.72
C TYR A 190 0.04 -20.49 1.69
N GLU A 191 -0.90 -21.34 1.28
CA GLU A 191 -1.90 -21.92 2.18
C GLU A 191 -1.24 -22.77 3.27
N ALA A 192 -0.30 -23.64 2.92
CA ALA A 192 0.44 -24.43 3.89
C ALA A 192 1.28 -23.55 4.84
N LEU A 193 1.87 -22.46 4.34
CA LEU A 193 2.56 -21.49 5.19
C LEU A 193 1.61 -20.78 6.16
N LEU A 194 0.48 -20.29 5.67
CA LEU A 194 -0.54 -19.63 6.50
C LEU A 194 -1.15 -20.58 7.54
N ALA A 195 -1.21 -21.89 7.25
CA ALA A 195 -1.62 -22.90 8.21
C ALA A 195 -0.65 -23.04 9.40
N LEU A 196 0.57 -22.51 9.32
CA LEU A 196 1.56 -22.50 10.41
C LEU A 196 1.43 -21.30 11.36
N ARG A 197 0.46 -20.40 11.12
CA ARG A 197 0.11 -19.32 12.04
C ARG A 197 -0.20 -19.87 13.45
N PRO A 198 -0.09 -19.05 14.51
CA PRO A 198 0.24 -17.63 14.50
C PRO A 198 1.74 -17.36 14.31
N PHE A 199 2.07 -16.36 13.50
CA PHE A 199 3.46 -15.95 13.29
C PHE A 199 3.91 -14.94 14.35
N LYS A 200 5.15 -15.11 14.81
CA LYS A 200 5.79 -14.24 15.79
C LYS A 200 6.53 -13.09 15.08
N PRO A 201 6.46 -11.84 15.57
CA PRO A 201 7.36 -10.79 15.11
C PRO A 201 8.85 -11.11 15.32
N THR A 202 9.65 -10.94 14.28
CA THR A 202 11.12 -10.93 14.39
C THR A 202 11.65 -9.57 14.86
N ASP A 203 10.88 -8.50 14.62
CA ASP A 203 11.15 -7.13 15.06
C ASP A 203 9.96 -6.60 15.89
N PRO A 204 9.92 -6.86 17.22
CA PRO A 204 8.81 -6.42 18.06
C PRO A 204 8.69 -4.89 18.16
N THR A 205 9.70 -4.13 17.70
CA THR A 205 9.67 -2.67 17.77
C THR A 205 8.72 -2.03 16.74
N LEU A 206 8.30 -2.79 15.73
CA LEU A 206 7.31 -2.38 14.74
C LEU A 206 5.85 -2.47 15.24
N PHE A 207 5.64 -2.91 16.48
CA PHE A 207 4.32 -3.11 17.06
C PHE A 207 4.11 -2.24 18.29
N PHE A 208 2.86 -2.01 18.65
CA PHE A 208 2.51 -1.12 19.74
C PHE A 208 2.97 -1.67 21.12
N PRO A 209 3.55 -0.83 22.00
CA PRO A 209 4.10 -1.26 23.30
C PRO A 209 3.11 -1.91 24.26
N SER A 210 1.80 -1.68 24.08
CA SER A 210 0.78 -2.33 24.89
C SER A 210 0.69 -3.84 24.65
N VAL A 211 1.21 -4.31 23.51
CA VAL A 211 1.28 -5.74 23.16
C VAL A 211 2.72 -6.23 23.24
N TYR A 212 3.67 -5.52 22.62
CA TYR A 212 5.08 -5.90 22.64
C TYR A 212 5.93 -4.85 23.34
N THR A 213 6.35 -5.14 24.57
CA THR A 213 7.21 -4.24 25.35
C THR A 213 8.44 -3.83 24.55
N SER A 214 8.66 -2.53 24.43
CA SER A 214 9.77 -1.94 23.69
C SER A 214 10.24 -0.68 24.41
N ASP A 215 11.56 -0.52 24.51
CA ASP A 215 12.19 0.69 25.04
C ASP A 215 12.19 1.84 24.02
N LEU A 216 11.78 1.59 22.77
CA LEU A 216 11.68 2.63 21.75
C LEU A 216 10.43 3.49 21.99
N PRO A 217 10.58 4.81 22.15
CA PRO A 217 9.44 5.70 22.36
C PRO A 217 8.50 5.67 21.16
N LEU A 218 7.20 5.71 21.42
CA LEU A 218 6.22 6.02 20.40
C LEU A 218 6.43 7.47 19.94
N ARG A 219 6.64 7.66 18.64
CA ARG A 219 6.85 8.97 18.03
C ARG A 219 5.94 9.10 16.83
N ASP A 220 5.27 10.23 16.73
CA ASP A 220 4.54 10.59 15.52
C ASP A 220 5.54 10.91 14.39
N ALA A 221 5.11 10.80 13.14
CA ALA A 221 5.88 11.33 12.03
C ALA A 221 6.19 12.83 12.23
N THR A 222 7.40 13.23 11.85
CA THR A 222 7.85 14.62 11.94
C THR A 222 8.12 15.17 10.55
N GLY A 223 7.83 16.45 10.34
CA GLY A 223 8.06 17.14 9.08
C GLY A 223 6.81 17.86 8.62
N ASP A 224 6.90 18.46 7.44
CA ASP A 224 5.74 19.03 6.78
C ASP A 224 4.90 17.89 6.14
N PRO A 225 3.56 18.03 6.09
CA PRO A 225 2.73 17.11 5.34
C PRO A 225 3.15 17.10 3.85
N PRO A 226 3.01 15.96 3.14
CA PRO A 226 3.25 15.89 1.70
C PRO A 226 2.55 17.02 0.93
N SER A 227 3.30 17.69 0.06
CA SER A 227 2.76 18.65 -0.91
C SER A 227 1.88 17.95 -1.96
N GLU A 228 1.16 18.73 -2.78
CA GLU A 228 0.35 18.22 -3.89
C GLU A 228 1.13 17.25 -4.80
N ASP A 229 2.31 17.68 -5.26
CA ASP A 229 3.14 16.89 -6.17
C ASP A 229 3.68 15.62 -5.49
N GLN A 230 4.09 15.72 -4.22
CA GLN A 230 4.57 14.57 -3.45
C GLN A 230 3.46 13.54 -3.22
N ALA A 231 2.29 13.97 -2.75
CA ALA A 231 1.16 13.06 -2.51
C ALA A 231 0.70 12.39 -3.81
N ARG A 232 0.64 13.15 -4.92
CA ARG A 232 0.31 12.60 -6.25
C ARG A 232 1.36 11.58 -6.71
N GLN A 233 2.64 11.86 -6.51
CA GLN A 233 3.72 10.92 -6.87
C GLN A 233 3.64 9.64 -6.04
N MET A 234 3.49 9.75 -4.71
CA MET A 234 3.33 8.60 -3.82
C MET A 234 2.14 7.73 -4.26
N LEU A 235 1.00 8.37 -4.60
CA LEU A 235 -0.17 7.66 -5.11
C LEU A 235 0.11 6.96 -6.43
N GLN A 236 0.81 7.61 -7.35
CA GLN A 236 1.16 7.02 -8.64
C GLN A 236 2.05 5.78 -8.45
N GLU A 237 3.04 5.84 -7.58
CA GLU A 237 3.93 4.72 -7.25
C GLU A 237 3.15 3.55 -6.64
N LEU A 238 2.27 3.81 -5.66
CA LEU A 238 1.39 2.79 -5.08
C LEU A 238 0.51 2.12 -6.15
N LEU A 239 -0.17 2.92 -6.98
CA LEU A 239 -1.08 2.39 -8.01
C LEU A 239 -0.32 1.57 -9.06
N GLN A 240 0.89 2.00 -9.45
CA GLN A 240 1.74 1.23 -10.36
C GLN A 240 2.20 -0.10 -9.75
N ALA A 241 2.49 -0.12 -8.45
CA ALA A 241 2.82 -1.35 -7.73
C ALA A 241 1.64 -2.33 -7.64
N ARG A 242 0.42 -1.81 -7.37
CA ARG A 242 -0.80 -2.63 -7.27
C ARG A 242 -1.33 -3.08 -8.64
N PHE A 243 -1.17 -2.27 -9.67
CA PHE A 243 -1.75 -2.49 -11.01
C PHE A 243 -0.68 -2.47 -12.12
N PRO A 244 0.40 -3.28 -12.01
CA PRO A 244 1.54 -3.20 -12.93
C PRO A 244 1.18 -3.55 -14.38
N SER A 245 0.11 -4.33 -14.58
CA SER A 245 -0.41 -4.74 -15.88
C SER A 245 -1.70 -4.02 -16.30
N ASP A 246 -2.15 -3.01 -15.53
CA ASP A 246 -3.38 -2.26 -15.80
C ASP A 246 -3.14 -0.75 -15.70
N PRO A 247 -2.47 -0.16 -16.71
CA PRO A 247 -2.18 1.27 -16.74
C PRO A 247 -3.45 2.14 -16.81
N ASP A 248 -4.56 1.61 -17.32
CA ASP A 248 -5.85 2.32 -17.35
C ASP A 248 -6.40 2.52 -15.94
N LYS A 249 -6.22 1.53 -15.05
CA LYS A 249 -6.60 1.63 -13.64
C LYS A 249 -5.70 2.58 -12.85
N VAL A 250 -4.40 2.59 -13.13
CA VAL A 250 -3.47 3.62 -12.61
C VAL A 250 -3.95 5.01 -13.03
N LYS A 251 -4.24 5.18 -14.33
CA LYS A 251 -4.75 6.45 -14.85
C LYS A 251 -6.07 6.85 -14.19
N LYS A 252 -7.02 5.92 -14.03
CA LYS A 252 -8.30 6.16 -13.35
C LYS A 252 -8.10 6.68 -11.92
N GLY A 253 -7.17 6.09 -11.17
CA GLY A 253 -6.84 6.57 -9.82
C GLY A 253 -6.27 8.00 -9.84
N ILE A 254 -5.33 8.29 -10.73
CA ILE A 254 -4.78 9.65 -10.87
C ILE A 254 -5.84 10.65 -11.35
N ASP A 255 -6.74 10.26 -12.26
CA ASP A 255 -7.85 11.10 -12.68
C ASP A 255 -8.78 11.42 -11.49
N LEU A 256 -9.10 10.42 -10.65
CA LEU A 256 -9.91 10.61 -9.44
C LEU A 256 -9.24 11.55 -8.42
N TYR A 257 -7.93 11.43 -8.22
CA TYR A 257 -7.17 12.33 -7.33
C TYR A 257 -7.24 13.81 -7.78
N ASN A 258 -7.24 14.03 -9.10
CA ASN A 258 -7.28 15.35 -9.72
C ASN A 258 -8.71 15.84 -10.01
N ASP A 259 -9.72 15.04 -9.70
CA ASP A 259 -11.11 15.37 -9.99
C ASP A 259 -11.56 16.59 -9.13
N PRO A 260 -12.20 17.61 -9.73
CA PRO A 260 -12.63 18.80 -8.99
C PRO A 260 -13.63 18.53 -7.86
N GLU A 261 -14.52 17.54 -8.00
CA GLU A 261 -15.47 17.18 -6.94
C GLU A 261 -14.75 16.53 -5.77
N THR A 262 -13.81 15.64 -6.06
CA THR A 262 -12.92 15.03 -5.06
C THR A 262 -12.10 16.11 -4.34
N PHE A 263 -11.50 17.06 -5.06
CA PHE A 263 -10.77 18.19 -4.48
C PHE A 263 -11.64 19.06 -3.56
N LEU A 264 -12.88 19.33 -3.95
CA LEU A 264 -13.79 20.18 -3.15
C LEU A 264 -14.18 19.52 -1.83
N LYS A 265 -14.34 18.20 -1.80
CA LYS A 265 -14.64 17.43 -0.57
C LYS A 265 -13.38 17.17 0.26
N ILE A 266 -12.25 16.94 -0.39
CA ILE A 266 -10.99 16.52 0.24
C ILE A 266 -9.87 17.44 -0.25
N SER A 267 -9.68 18.58 0.38
CA SER A 267 -8.69 19.56 -0.10
C SER A 267 -7.24 19.16 0.20
N SER A 268 -7.01 18.41 1.28
CA SER A 268 -5.69 17.94 1.69
C SER A 268 -5.13 16.95 0.66
N PRO A 269 -3.93 17.19 0.10
CA PRO A 269 -3.27 16.24 -0.81
C PRO A 269 -3.11 14.85 -0.21
N SER A 270 -2.64 14.76 1.04
CA SER A 270 -2.45 13.49 1.73
C SER A 270 -3.77 12.73 1.90
N LEU A 271 -4.85 13.40 2.31
CA LEU A 271 -6.13 12.72 2.49
C LEU A 271 -6.77 12.33 1.15
N ARG A 272 -6.53 13.07 0.06
CA ARG A 272 -6.93 12.62 -1.29
C ARG A 272 -6.16 11.41 -1.75
N ALA A 273 -4.84 11.37 -1.53
CA ALA A 273 -4.04 10.21 -1.87
C ALA A 273 -4.50 8.97 -1.08
N ALA A 274 -4.78 9.12 0.22
CA ALA A 274 -5.36 8.08 1.06
C ALA A 274 -6.73 7.61 0.56
N PHE A 275 -7.62 8.55 0.24
CA PHE A 275 -8.95 8.26 -0.29
C PHE A 275 -8.90 7.48 -1.61
N VAL A 276 -8.01 7.87 -2.54
CA VAL A 276 -7.86 7.16 -3.82
C VAL A 276 -7.16 5.80 -3.65
N ALA A 277 -6.34 5.63 -2.62
CA ALA A 277 -5.71 4.34 -2.31
C ALA A 277 -6.73 3.23 -1.98
N LEU A 278 -7.98 3.59 -1.66
CA LEU A 278 -9.10 2.65 -1.52
C LEU A 278 -9.47 1.95 -2.84
N LEU A 279 -9.03 2.45 -3.99
CA LEU A 279 -9.40 1.90 -5.29
C LEU A 279 -9.08 0.40 -5.35
N ASP A 280 -10.11 -0.40 -5.63
CA ASP A 280 -10.07 -1.87 -5.64
C ASP A 280 -9.50 -2.50 -4.37
N THR A 281 -9.82 -1.94 -3.21
CA THR A 281 -9.64 -2.56 -1.89
C THR A 281 -10.96 -3.07 -1.33
N ALA A 282 -10.93 -3.77 -0.19
CA ALA A 282 -12.15 -4.04 0.60
C ALA A 282 -12.98 -2.76 0.89
N GLY A 283 -12.32 -1.60 1.02
CA GLY A 283 -12.93 -0.31 1.29
C GLY A 283 -13.30 0.53 0.04
N ASP A 284 -13.08 0.02 -1.18
CA ASP A 284 -13.42 0.70 -2.45
C ASP A 284 -14.84 1.30 -2.48
N PRO A 285 -15.89 0.63 -1.95
CA PRO A 285 -17.23 1.18 -2.00
C PRO A 285 -17.41 2.52 -1.27
N ALA A 286 -16.49 2.89 -0.37
CA ALA A 286 -16.53 4.17 0.33
C ALA A 286 -16.25 5.35 -0.62
N ILE A 287 -15.56 5.12 -1.75
CA ILE A 287 -15.27 6.16 -2.74
C ILE A 287 -16.57 6.79 -3.27
N ASP A 288 -17.44 5.96 -3.85
CA ASP A 288 -18.73 6.41 -4.39
C ASP A 288 -19.64 6.94 -3.28
N TYR A 289 -19.63 6.32 -2.10
CA TYR A 289 -20.48 6.73 -0.98
C TYR A 289 -20.10 8.12 -0.45
N ILE A 290 -18.82 8.40 -0.22
CA ILE A 290 -18.35 9.71 0.24
C ILE A 290 -18.63 10.80 -0.81
N LEU A 291 -18.45 10.50 -2.10
CA LEU A 291 -18.68 11.49 -3.16
C LEU A 291 -20.18 11.75 -3.37
N HIS A 292 -21.01 10.70 -3.45
CA HIS A 292 -22.35 10.82 -4.03
C HIS A 292 -23.52 10.45 -3.11
N ALA A 293 -23.28 9.93 -1.90
CA ALA A 293 -24.38 9.65 -0.98
C ALA A 293 -25.13 10.94 -0.62
N THR A 294 -26.44 10.82 -0.43
CA THR A 294 -27.32 11.95 -0.09
C THR A 294 -28.06 11.70 1.21
N THR A 295 -28.33 12.77 1.96
CA THR A 295 -29.25 12.75 3.10
C THR A 295 -30.70 12.52 2.65
N SER A 296 -31.60 12.31 3.61
CA SER A 296 -33.05 12.22 3.38
C SER A 296 -33.65 13.46 2.71
N LYS A 297 -32.96 14.61 2.77
CA LYS A 297 -33.34 15.87 2.10
C LYS A 297 -32.71 16.05 0.71
N GLY A 298 -31.90 15.09 0.25
CA GLY A 298 -31.20 15.16 -1.03
C GLY A 298 -29.94 16.03 -1.01
N ASN A 299 -29.45 16.45 0.16
CA ASN A 299 -28.16 17.14 0.28
C ASN A 299 -27.01 16.12 0.25
N PRO A 300 -25.77 16.51 -0.15
CA PRO A 300 -24.62 15.62 -0.02
C PRO A 300 -24.45 15.15 1.43
N LYS A 301 -24.38 13.84 1.64
CA LYS A 301 -24.23 13.21 2.96
C LYS A 301 -22.90 13.58 3.59
N PHE A 302 -21.80 13.35 2.87
CA PHE A 302 -20.47 13.78 3.29
C PHE A 302 -20.12 15.11 2.66
N VAL A 303 -19.75 16.08 3.48
CA VAL A 303 -19.47 17.44 3.04
C VAL A 303 -17.97 17.68 2.92
N LEU A 304 -17.18 17.16 3.87
CA LEU A 304 -15.74 17.37 3.94
C LEU A 304 -15.01 16.14 4.51
N VAL A 305 -13.79 15.91 4.03
CA VAL A 305 -12.76 15.09 4.68
C VAL A 305 -11.54 15.97 4.92
N ARG A 306 -11.14 16.17 6.19
CA ARG A 306 -10.09 17.14 6.53
C ARG A 306 -9.26 16.73 7.74
N PHE A 307 -8.08 17.33 7.87
CA PHE A 307 -7.38 17.35 9.14
C PHE A 307 -8.03 18.35 10.11
N SER A 308 -8.13 17.98 11.39
CA SER A 308 -8.68 18.79 12.46
C SER A 308 -7.88 18.61 13.76
N LYS A 309 -7.89 19.65 14.59
CA LYS A 309 -7.37 19.57 15.95
C LYS A 309 -8.34 18.85 16.88
N PHE A 310 -7.88 17.76 17.48
CA PHE A 310 -8.68 17.01 18.45
C PHE A 310 -8.43 17.52 19.88
N PRO A 311 -9.43 17.42 20.78
CA PRO A 311 -9.23 17.78 22.19
C PRO A 311 -8.23 16.84 22.86
N GLU A 312 -7.60 17.30 23.95
CA GLU A 312 -6.50 16.57 24.60
C GLU A 312 -6.88 15.14 25.06
N ASN A 313 -8.12 14.96 25.52
CA ASN A 313 -8.67 13.65 25.91
C ASN A 313 -8.95 12.71 24.72
N ARG A 314 -8.81 13.18 23.47
CA ARG A 314 -8.90 12.42 22.23
C ARG A 314 -7.66 12.62 21.34
N SER A 315 -6.55 13.03 21.93
CA SER A 315 -5.31 13.38 21.20
C SER A 315 -4.69 12.21 20.42
N ASN A 316 -5.08 10.96 20.72
CA ASN A 316 -4.63 9.76 20.00
C ASN A 316 -5.72 9.12 19.14
N THR A 317 -6.93 9.70 19.07
CA THR A 317 -7.93 9.26 18.10
C THR A 317 -7.45 9.64 16.70
N ILE A 318 -7.55 8.72 15.74
CA ILE A 318 -7.02 8.89 14.38
C ILE A 318 -8.03 9.64 13.51
N GLY A 319 -9.27 9.16 13.47
CA GLY A 319 -10.39 9.73 12.73
C GLY A 319 -11.65 9.85 13.58
N MET A 320 -12.59 10.69 13.13
CA MET A 320 -13.95 10.78 13.65
C MET A 320 -14.92 11.26 12.56
N ALA A 321 -16.07 10.60 12.44
CA ALA A 321 -17.25 11.13 11.78
C ALA A 321 -17.98 12.14 12.69
N ILE A 322 -18.19 13.36 12.19
CA ILE A 322 -18.90 14.42 12.91
C ILE A 322 -20.22 14.75 12.20
N PRO A 323 -21.36 14.19 12.67
CA PRO A 323 -22.67 14.57 12.15
C PRO A 323 -23.08 15.98 12.61
N GLY A 324 -23.98 16.61 11.87
CA GLY A 324 -24.72 17.79 12.32
C GLY A 324 -23.94 19.11 12.43
N GLN A 325 -22.78 19.23 11.77
CA GLN A 325 -22.05 20.50 11.69
C GLN A 325 -22.68 21.54 10.73
N PHE A 326 -23.68 21.14 9.95
CA PHE A 326 -24.30 21.95 8.89
C PHE A 326 -25.82 22.10 9.09
N ASP A 327 -26.48 22.83 8.18
CA ASP A 327 -27.94 23.07 8.22
C ASP A 327 -28.78 21.78 8.14
N ASP A 328 -28.17 20.69 7.68
CA ASP A 328 -28.78 19.37 7.64
C ASP A 328 -28.09 18.44 8.67
N PRO A 329 -28.82 17.96 9.72
CA PRO A 329 -28.22 17.16 10.79
C PRO A 329 -27.67 15.81 10.34
N GLU A 330 -28.13 15.31 9.19
CA GLU A 330 -27.61 14.07 8.61
C GLU A 330 -26.28 14.28 7.88
N GLN A 331 -25.83 15.51 7.65
CA GLN A 331 -24.54 15.76 7.01
C GLN A 331 -23.39 15.44 7.95
N VAL A 332 -22.35 14.81 7.39
CA VAL A 332 -21.18 14.32 8.11
C VAL A 332 -19.91 14.98 7.56
N THR A 333 -19.01 15.36 8.46
CA THR A 333 -17.61 15.64 8.17
C THR A 333 -16.76 14.49 8.68
N ILE A 334 -15.85 13.94 7.86
CA ILE A 334 -14.80 13.04 8.35
C ILE A 334 -13.61 13.90 8.76
N GLU A 335 -13.26 13.86 10.04
CA GLU A 335 -12.13 14.59 10.59
C GLU A 335 -11.01 13.62 10.95
N ILE A 336 -9.82 13.84 10.39
CA ILE A 336 -8.59 13.12 10.74
C ILE A 336 -7.77 14.00 11.67
N ASN A 337 -7.15 13.42 12.69
CA ASN A 337 -6.40 14.18 13.68
C ASN A 337 -5.14 14.82 13.06
N GLU A 338 -5.05 16.14 13.11
CA GLU A 338 -3.95 16.94 12.51
C GLU A 338 -2.58 16.58 13.08
N LYS A 339 -2.54 15.97 14.28
CA LYS A 339 -1.32 15.42 14.89
C LYS A 339 -0.58 14.48 13.93
N PHE A 340 -1.31 13.73 13.10
CA PHE A 340 -0.76 12.74 12.19
C PHE A 340 -0.49 13.28 10.78
N GLN A 341 -0.70 14.58 10.50
CA GLN A 341 -0.65 15.09 9.12
C GLN A 341 0.67 14.84 8.36
N ALA A 342 1.78 14.62 9.08
CA ALA A 342 3.10 14.32 8.51
C ALA A 342 3.32 12.82 8.22
N GLU A 343 2.38 11.95 8.57
CA GLU A 343 2.44 10.51 8.30
C GLU A 343 2.38 10.21 6.80
N ASN A 344 2.76 8.99 6.42
CA ASN A 344 2.51 8.49 5.07
C ASN A 344 0.99 8.53 4.81
N PRO A 345 0.53 9.14 3.69
CA PRO A 345 -0.89 9.25 3.36
C PRO A 345 -1.67 7.94 3.48
N PHE A 346 -1.05 6.81 3.12
CA PHE A 346 -1.77 5.54 3.05
C PHE A 346 -2.09 4.93 4.42
N LEU A 347 -1.53 5.48 5.51
CA LEU A 347 -1.94 5.20 6.89
C LEU A 347 -3.27 5.89 7.28
N PHE A 348 -3.99 6.53 6.34
CA PHE A 348 -5.35 7.02 6.57
C PHE A 348 -6.39 6.29 5.71
N THR A 349 -5.97 5.37 4.85
CA THR A 349 -6.82 4.74 3.83
C THR A 349 -7.98 4.00 4.47
N ASP A 350 -7.68 3.09 5.41
CA ASP A 350 -8.65 2.36 6.21
C ASP A 350 -9.50 3.32 7.06
N THR A 351 -8.90 4.30 7.72
CA THR A 351 -9.59 5.24 8.59
C THR A 351 -10.66 6.05 7.81
N ILE A 352 -10.38 6.49 6.59
CA ILE A 352 -11.39 7.20 5.78
C ILE A 352 -12.58 6.29 5.45
N ALA A 353 -12.34 5.01 5.15
CA ALA A 353 -13.38 4.03 4.90
C ALA A 353 -14.17 3.70 6.18
N HIS A 354 -13.47 3.55 7.31
CA HIS A 354 -14.03 3.37 8.64
C HIS A 354 -15.02 4.49 8.98
N GLU A 355 -14.56 5.74 8.92
CA GLU A 355 -15.38 6.88 9.34
C GLU A 355 -16.60 7.09 8.42
N ALA A 356 -16.60 6.55 7.21
CA ALA A 356 -17.75 6.58 6.32
C ALA A 356 -18.86 5.58 6.71
N LEU A 357 -18.57 4.59 7.55
CA LEU A 357 -19.54 3.63 8.07
C LEU A 357 -20.37 4.18 9.24
N HIS A 358 -19.83 5.17 9.97
CA HIS A 358 -20.53 5.86 11.04
C HIS A 358 -21.61 6.80 10.48
N ASP A 359 -22.83 6.73 11.02
CA ASP A 359 -23.98 7.54 10.56
C ASP A 359 -24.57 8.47 11.63
N ASP A 360 -24.24 8.25 12.89
CA ASP A 360 -24.70 9.04 14.04
C ASP A 360 -23.64 9.16 15.15
N GLU A 361 -24.02 9.71 16.31
CA GLU A 361 -23.13 9.82 17.47
C GLU A 361 -23.05 8.53 18.30
N SER A 362 -23.87 7.52 17.98
CA SER A 362 -23.85 6.25 18.69
C SER A 362 -22.70 5.41 18.14
N ASN A 363 -21.86 4.94 19.05
CA ASN A 363 -20.71 4.12 18.71
C ASN A 363 -20.83 2.85 19.53
N SER A 364 -21.25 1.76 18.87
CA SER A 364 -21.33 0.45 19.51
C SER A 364 -20.01 -0.31 19.34
N ILE A 365 -19.67 -1.16 20.31
CA ILE A 365 -18.45 -1.97 20.24
C ILE A 365 -18.47 -2.92 19.03
N VAL A 366 -19.64 -3.46 18.68
CA VAL A 366 -19.79 -4.34 17.51
C VAL A 366 -19.64 -3.58 16.20
N GLU A 367 -20.11 -2.33 16.14
CA GLU A 367 -19.85 -1.45 15.00
C GLU A 367 -18.36 -1.20 14.80
N GLU A 368 -17.65 -0.84 15.87
CA GLU A 368 -16.19 -0.70 15.82
C GLU A 368 -15.49 -2.01 15.43
N GLU A 369 -15.92 -3.15 15.96
CA GLU A 369 -15.35 -4.45 15.62
C GLU A 369 -15.55 -4.81 14.14
N ILE A 370 -16.73 -4.52 13.58
CA ILE A 370 -17.01 -4.65 12.16
C ILE A 370 -16.12 -3.70 11.36
N ASN A 371 -15.99 -2.44 11.78
CA ASN A 371 -15.15 -1.47 11.09
C ASN A 371 -13.67 -1.90 11.12
N TYR A 372 -13.13 -2.30 12.28
CA TYR A 372 -11.76 -2.84 12.42
C TYR A 372 -11.53 -4.11 11.59
N THR A 373 -12.58 -4.89 11.33
CA THR A 373 -12.50 -6.03 10.43
C THR A 373 -12.17 -5.57 9.02
N PHE A 374 -12.85 -4.54 8.51
CA PHE A 374 -12.54 -3.96 7.20
C PHE A 374 -11.23 -3.19 7.19
N ASP A 375 -10.90 -2.47 8.26
CA ASP A 375 -9.65 -1.71 8.37
C ASP A 375 -8.44 -2.61 8.18
N THR A 376 -8.46 -3.76 8.86
CA THR A 376 -7.36 -4.72 8.78
C THR A 376 -7.26 -5.40 7.42
N LEU A 377 -8.37 -5.61 6.70
CA LEU A 377 -8.32 -6.09 5.32
C LEU A 377 -7.68 -5.05 4.40
N VAL A 378 -8.15 -3.79 4.43
CA VAL A 378 -7.58 -2.69 3.63
C VAL A 378 -6.09 -2.52 3.92
N TYR A 379 -5.69 -2.51 5.19
CA TYR A 379 -4.28 -2.33 5.53
C TYR A 379 -3.41 -3.53 5.11
N LEU A 380 -3.90 -4.78 5.25
CA LEU A 380 -3.18 -5.97 4.78
C LEU A 380 -3.01 -5.96 3.25
N GLU A 381 -4.04 -5.55 2.49
CA GLU A 381 -3.93 -5.37 1.04
C GLU A 381 -2.88 -4.33 0.68
N LEU A 382 -2.83 -3.19 1.38
CA LEU A 382 -1.79 -2.18 1.13
C LEU A 382 -0.39 -2.72 1.44
N LEU A 383 -0.22 -3.45 2.55
CA LEU A 383 1.07 -4.03 2.92
C LEU A 383 1.59 -5.08 1.93
N ALA A 384 0.70 -5.77 1.22
CA ALA A 384 1.10 -6.72 0.19
C ALA A 384 1.86 -6.08 -0.98
N TYR A 385 1.62 -4.78 -1.25
CA TYR A 385 2.23 -4.05 -2.36
C TYR A 385 3.10 -2.85 -1.93
N TYR A 386 3.01 -2.42 -0.68
CA TYR A 386 3.68 -1.23 -0.16
C TYR A 386 4.21 -1.45 1.27
N PRO A 387 5.23 -2.33 1.44
CA PRO A 387 5.67 -2.84 2.75
C PRO A 387 6.29 -1.77 3.67
N GLU A 388 6.75 -0.65 3.13
CA GLU A 388 7.33 0.46 3.89
C GLU A 388 6.36 1.09 4.91
N LEU A 389 5.04 0.95 4.72
CA LEU A 389 4.06 1.43 5.70
C LEU A 389 4.30 0.82 7.07
N ALA A 390 4.47 -0.50 7.12
CA ALA A 390 4.73 -1.23 8.35
C ALA A 390 6.08 -0.86 8.98
N GLN A 391 7.06 -0.43 8.18
CA GLN A 391 8.45 -0.25 8.62
C GLN A 391 8.78 1.16 9.10
N SER A 392 7.87 2.12 8.93
CA SER A 392 8.08 3.52 9.33
C SER A 392 8.28 3.71 10.85
N GLY A 393 7.76 2.78 11.67
CA GLY A 393 7.95 2.76 13.13
C GLY A 393 7.29 3.93 13.87
N THR A 394 6.40 4.68 13.23
CA THR A 394 5.67 5.80 13.83
C THR A 394 4.60 5.29 14.79
N TRP A 395 4.00 6.20 15.57
CA TRP A 395 2.89 5.86 16.45
C TRP A 395 1.77 5.18 15.66
N LEU A 396 1.41 5.76 14.52
CA LEU A 396 0.29 5.29 13.69
C LEU A 396 0.61 3.96 13.01
N SER A 397 1.80 3.81 12.42
CA SER A 397 2.17 2.55 11.78
C SER A 397 2.24 1.40 12.78
N ARG A 398 2.78 1.62 13.98
CA ARG A 398 2.86 0.59 15.03
C ARG A 398 1.48 0.18 15.52
N TRP A 399 0.54 1.12 15.60
CA TRP A 399 -0.86 0.85 15.93
C TRP A 399 -1.51 -0.04 14.85
N MET A 400 -1.39 0.35 13.59
CA MET A 400 -1.94 -0.40 12.46
C MET A 400 -1.33 -1.79 12.32
N ASN A 401 -0.02 -1.93 12.47
CA ASN A 401 0.68 -3.21 12.47
C ASN A 401 0.16 -4.15 13.55
N THR A 402 -0.11 -3.65 14.75
CA THR A 402 -0.67 -4.45 15.84
C THR A 402 -2.08 -4.95 15.53
N ASN A 403 -2.92 -4.12 14.90
CA ASN A 403 -4.24 -4.52 14.46
C ASN A 403 -4.17 -5.56 13.33
N ALA A 404 -3.39 -5.30 12.28
CA ALA A 404 -3.19 -6.25 11.17
C ALA A 404 -2.61 -7.58 11.64
N LEU A 405 -1.63 -7.58 12.55
CA LEU A 405 -1.10 -8.83 13.12
C LEU A 405 -2.17 -9.63 13.85
N SER A 406 -3.01 -8.97 14.65
CA SER A 406 -4.09 -9.69 15.35
C SER A 406 -5.07 -10.34 14.38
N ARG A 407 -5.40 -9.65 13.28
CA ARG A 407 -6.27 -10.20 12.24
C ARG A 407 -5.59 -11.35 11.50
N LEU A 408 -4.37 -11.11 11.04
CA LEU A 408 -3.57 -12.06 10.28
C LEU A 408 -3.35 -13.36 11.07
N ASN A 409 -3.16 -13.32 12.39
CA ASN A 409 -2.96 -14.52 13.21
C ASN A 409 -4.26 -15.17 13.72
N SER A 410 -5.42 -14.59 13.43
CA SER A 410 -6.73 -15.13 13.82
C SER A 410 -7.35 -15.93 12.66
N GLY A 411 -8.09 -17.00 12.98
CA GLY A 411 -8.67 -17.93 12.02
C GLY A 411 -8.12 -19.36 12.10
N ALA A 412 -8.73 -20.26 11.33
CA ALA A 412 -8.37 -21.67 11.26
C ALA A 412 -7.58 -21.98 9.98
N GLY A 413 -6.56 -22.83 10.09
CA GLY A 413 -5.76 -23.24 8.94
C GLY A 413 -5.15 -22.04 8.20
N SER A 414 -5.39 -21.94 6.90
CA SER A 414 -4.90 -20.85 6.04
C SER A 414 -5.81 -19.62 5.99
N GLU A 415 -7.02 -19.69 6.55
CA GLU A 415 -8.06 -18.67 6.38
C GLU A 415 -8.03 -17.64 7.51
N LEU A 416 -8.40 -16.39 7.20
CA LEU A 416 -8.65 -15.38 8.22
C LEU A 416 -9.99 -15.67 8.91
N GLY A 417 -10.06 -15.53 10.24
CA GLY A 417 -11.30 -15.72 10.99
C GLY A 417 -11.42 -14.74 12.14
N LEU A 418 -12.64 -14.31 12.47
CA LEU A 418 -12.89 -13.41 13.60
C LEU A 418 -12.96 -14.18 14.91
N TYR A 419 -13.73 -15.28 14.91
CA TYR A 419 -13.98 -16.12 16.07
C TYR A 419 -13.01 -17.30 16.20
N ASP A 420 -12.64 -17.88 15.06
CA ASP A 420 -11.81 -19.07 15.02
C ASP A 420 -10.38 -18.79 15.52
N THR A 421 -9.82 -19.79 16.20
CA THR A 421 -8.46 -19.75 16.74
C THR A 421 -7.55 -20.67 15.94
N ASN A 422 -6.25 -20.34 15.91
CA ASN A 422 -5.25 -21.25 15.38
C ASN A 422 -4.69 -22.14 16.49
N GLY A 423 -5.43 -23.20 16.82
CA GLY A 423 -5.03 -24.17 17.85
C GLY A 423 -4.99 -23.58 19.27
N ASN A 424 -5.85 -22.59 19.56
CA ASN A 424 -5.86 -21.82 20.81
C ASN A 424 -4.50 -21.18 21.15
N GLN A 425 -3.70 -20.85 20.14
CA GLN A 425 -2.48 -20.08 20.34
C GLN A 425 -2.81 -18.57 20.35
N PRO A 426 -2.06 -17.75 21.12
CA PRO A 426 -2.28 -16.31 21.14
C PRO A 426 -2.04 -15.66 19.77
N ILE A 427 -2.89 -14.70 19.38
CA ILE A 427 -2.75 -13.95 18.12
C ILE A 427 -1.57 -12.97 18.13
N TRP A 428 -0.96 -12.74 19.29
CA TRP A 428 0.30 -11.99 19.45
C TRP A 428 1.38 -12.87 20.10
N PRO A 429 1.96 -13.84 19.37
CA PRO A 429 2.95 -14.75 19.92
C PRO A 429 4.17 -14.03 20.48
N GLY A 430 4.57 -14.38 21.71
CA GLY A 430 5.70 -13.76 22.40
C GLY A 430 5.38 -12.43 23.09
N SER A 431 4.12 -11.99 23.09
CA SER A 431 3.60 -11.00 24.05
C SER A 431 3.15 -11.66 25.36
N ASP A 432 2.86 -10.86 26.38
CA ASP A 432 2.22 -11.32 27.63
C ASP A 432 0.68 -11.40 27.52
N THR A 433 0.12 -11.20 26.32
CA THR A 433 -1.33 -11.21 26.08
C THR A 433 -1.79 -12.56 25.52
N GLU A 434 -2.74 -13.19 26.19
CA GLU A 434 -3.22 -14.55 25.89
C GLU A 434 -4.45 -14.60 24.97
N THR A 435 -4.83 -13.47 24.35
CA THR A 435 -5.98 -13.39 23.43
C THR A 435 -5.78 -14.31 22.22
N VAL A 436 -6.73 -15.23 21.96
CA VAL A 436 -6.59 -16.31 20.96
C VAL A 436 -7.36 -16.10 19.67
N SER A 437 -8.22 -15.07 19.60
CA SER A 437 -8.93 -14.67 18.38
C SER A 437 -9.08 -13.16 18.27
N PHE A 438 -9.35 -12.67 17.07
CA PHE A 438 -9.59 -11.25 16.83
C PHE A 438 -10.80 -10.73 17.64
N ASP A 439 -11.88 -11.51 17.68
CA ASP A 439 -13.11 -11.23 18.43
C ASP A 439 -12.87 -11.01 19.93
N GLU A 440 -12.02 -11.83 20.54
CA GLU A 440 -11.74 -11.78 21.98
C GLU A 440 -11.09 -10.45 22.41
N ARG A 441 -10.57 -9.65 21.47
CA ARG A 441 -10.10 -8.28 21.76
C ARG A 441 -11.24 -7.35 22.18
N PHE A 442 -12.48 -7.69 21.82
CA PHE A 442 -13.67 -6.86 21.97
C PHE A 442 -14.68 -7.40 23.01
N THR A 443 -14.56 -8.66 23.43
CA THR A 443 -15.53 -9.38 24.30
C THR A 443 -15.84 -8.70 25.64
N ASP A 444 -14.83 -8.11 26.29
CA ASP A 444 -14.99 -7.54 27.64
C ASP A 444 -15.53 -6.09 27.67
N ASN A 445 -15.88 -5.52 26.52
CA ASN A 445 -16.35 -4.13 26.47
C ASN A 445 -17.87 -4.03 26.73
N PRO A 446 -18.31 -3.20 27.68
CA PRO A 446 -19.73 -2.94 27.90
C PRO A 446 -20.42 -2.42 26.63
N GLY A 447 -21.62 -2.91 26.33
CA GLY A 447 -22.41 -2.44 25.19
C GLY A 447 -22.16 -3.20 23.89
N ARG A 448 -21.39 -4.30 23.92
CA ARG A 448 -21.19 -5.20 22.77
C ARG A 448 -22.50 -5.68 22.15
N ASP A 449 -23.51 -6.01 22.95
CA ASP A 449 -24.80 -6.50 22.43
C ASP A 449 -25.69 -5.40 21.83
N SER A 450 -25.20 -4.14 21.73
CA SER A 450 -25.96 -3.05 21.13
C SER A 450 -25.96 -3.19 19.62
N VAL A 451 -27.16 -3.28 19.04
CA VAL A 451 -27.35 -3.31 17.59
C VAL A 451 -27.54 -1.89 17.06
N ASN A 452 -26.70 -1.47 16.12
CA ASN A 452 -26.86 -0.23 15.36
C ASN A 452 -27.29 -0.58 13.92
N PRO A 453 -28.36 0.03 13.35
CA PRO A 453 -28.75 -0.22 11.96
C PRO A 453 -27.63 0.02 10.94
N GLY A 454 -26.68 0.90 11.23
CA GLY A 454 -25.65 1.34 10.29
C GLY A 454 -26.21 2.06 9.08
N ASN A 455 -25.41 2.15 8.02
CA ASN A 455 -25.79 2.83 6.78
C ASN A 455 -25.66 1.93 5.54
N ASP A 456 -26.09 2.44 4.39
CA ASP A 456 -26.09 1.69 3.13
C ASP A 456 -24.69 1.24 2.67
N LEU A 457 -23.61 1.85 3.19
CA LEU A 457 -22.23 1.47 2.85
C LEU A 457 -21.88 0.08 3.39
N LEU A 458 -22.37 -0.29 4.58
CA LEU A 458 -22.10 -1.61 5.16
C LEU A 458 -22.50 -2.74 4.21
N ARG A 459 -23.66 -2.62 3.55
CA ARG A 459 -24.08 -3.60 2.53
C ARG A 459 -23.05 -3.72 1.41
N LYS A 460 -22.56 -2.59 0.89
CA LYS A 460 -21.59 -2.59 -0.22
C LYS A 460 -20.27 -3.21 0.20
N PHE A 461 -19.84 -3.02 1.44
CA PHE A 461 -18.64 -3.66 2.00
C PHE A 461 -18.82 -5.17 2.10
N LEU A 462 -19.97 -5.65 2.62
CA LEU A 462 -20.28 -7.08 2.67
C LEU A 462 -20.38 -7.70 1.26
N GLU A 463 -20.92 -6.97 0.28
CA GLU A 463 -20.96 -7.40 -1.12
C GLU A 463 -19.57 -7.55 -1.74
N ARG A 464 -18.63 -6.68 -1.33
CA ARG A 464 -17.24 -6.68 -1.80
C ARG A 464 -16.48 -7.88 -1.27
N VAL A 465 -16.46 -8.08 0.06
CA VAL A 465 -15.62 -9.11 0.69
C VAL A 465 -16.22 -10.52 0.62
N ARG A 466 -17.46 -10.65 0.17
CA ARG A 466 -18.19 -11.91 0.06
C ARG A 466 -17.44 -12.95 -0.79
N GLU A 467 -17.39 -14.17 -0.28
CA GLU A 467 -17.09 -15.37 -1.06
C GLU A 467 -18.03 -15.57 -2.26
N GLN A 468 -17.47 -16.02 -3.37
CA GLN A 468 -18.26 -16.37 -4.55
C GLN A 468 -19.37 -17.37 -4.17
N ASP A 469 -20.61 -17.04 -4.54
CA ASP A 469 -21.85 -17.81 -4.27
C ASP A 469 -22.46 -17.70 -2.86
N SER A 470 -21.81 -17.00 -1.91
CA SER A 470 -22.40 -16.76 -0.59
C SER A 470 -23.55 -15.75 -0.64
N GLN A 471 -24.58 -15.95 0.19
CA GLN A 471 -25.70 -15.01 0.30
C GLN A 471 -25.41 -14.00 1.41
N LEU A 472 -25.69 -12.72 1.16
CA LEU A 472 -25.66 -11.69 2.20
C LEU A 472 -26.61 -12.06 3.36
N PRO A 473 -26.33 -11.61 4.60
CA PRO A 473 -27.20 -11.90 5.71
C PRO A 473 -28.57 -11.22 5.50
N SER A 474 -29.62 -11.87 6.00
CA SER A 474 -31.00 -11.40 5.80
C SER A 474 -31.27 -10.03 6.42
N GLN A 475 -30.48 -9.65 7.42
CA GLN A 475 -30.43 -8.34 8.03
C GLN A 475 -28.98 -7.85 7.96
N ILE A 476 -28.79 -6.63 7.48
CA ILE A 476 -27.48 -5.98 7.43
C ILE A 476 -27.56 -4.80 8.40
N ASN A 477 -26.83 -4.90 9.49
CA ASN A 477 -26.70 -3.94 10.57
C ASN A 477 -25.41 -4.28 11.35
N PHE A 478 -24.99 -3.39 12.23
CA PHE A 478 -23.90 -3.67 13.16
C PHE A 478 -24.41 -4.58 14.28
N SER A 479 -24.22 -5.89 14.10
CA SER A 479 -24.65 -6.95 15.01
C SER A 479 -23.64 -8.09 15.06
N VAL A 480 -23.70 -8.90 16.12
CA VAL A 480 -22.89 -10.11 16.28
C VAL A 480 -23.22 -11.12 15.16
N GLU A 481 -24.46 -11.17 14.69
CA GLU A 481 -24.85 -11.98 13.55
C GLU A 481 -24.13 -11.56 12.25
N THR A 482 -23.95 -10.25 12.03
CA THR A 482 -23.16 -9.75 10.90
C THR A 482 -21.69 -10.08 11.06
N LEU A 483 -21.12 -10.01 12.27
CA LEU A 483 -19.73 -10.45 12.53
C LEU A 483 -19.54 -11.94 12.23
N HIS A 484 -20.43 -12.81 12.69
CA HIS A 484 -20.40 -14.24 12.35
C HIS A 484 -20.47 -14.45 10.84
N TRP A 485 -21.36 -13.72 10.16
CA TRP A 485 -21.46 -13.80 8.71
C TRP A 485 -20.14 -13.40 8.03
N ILE A 486 -19.50 -12.29 8.45
CA ILE A 486 -18.20 -11.87 7.91
C ILE A 486 -17.14 -12.95 8.16
N SER A 487 -17.10 -13.53 9.36
CA SER A 487 -16.13 -14.58 9.70
C SER A 487 -16.25 -15.81 8.80
N ASP A 488 -17.48 -16.16 8.40
CA ASP A 488 -17.78 -17.39 7.67
C ASP A 488 -17.78 -17.23 6.13
N ASN A 489 -17.76 -15.99 5.61
CA ASN A 489 -18.04 -15.73 4.18
C ASN A 489 -17.11 -14.68 3.54
N GLN A 490 -15.94 -14.40 4.12
CA GLN A 490 -15.01 -13.40 3.58
C GLN A 490 -13.91 -14.03 2.69
N ALA A 491 -13.60 -13.43 1.54
CA ALA A 491 -12.55 -13.90 0.64
C ALA A 491 -11.88 -12.79 -0.19
N GLU A 492 -11.36 -11.76 0.48
CA GLU A 492 -10.77 -10.62 -0.24
C GLU A 492 -9.27 -10.78 -0.55
N LEU A 493 -8.50 -11.42 0.33
CA LEU A 493 -7.04 -11.51 0.22
C LEU A 493 -6.60 -12.91 -0.20
N THR A 494 -5.73 -12.98 -1.20
CA THR A 494 -5.08 -14.23 -1.61
C THR A 494 -4.06 -14.71 -0.57
N PRO A 495 -3.77 -16.02 -0.49
CA PRO A 495 -2.69 -16.53 0.35
C PRO A 495 -1.34 -15.85 0.10
N GLU A 496 -1.03 -15.54 -1.17
CA GLU A 496 0.13 -14.79 -1.62
C GLU A 496 0.20 -13.41 -0.95
N GLU A 497 -0.88 -12.64 -1.00
CA GLU A 497 -0.96 -11.29 -0.43
C GLU A 497 -0.85 -11.33 1.10
N LEU A 498 -1.44 -12.32 1.76
CA LEU A 498 -1.32 -12.48 3.21
C LEU A 498 0.12 -12.77 3.64
N ILE A 499 0.86 -13.59 2.87
CA ILE A 499 2.28 -13.87 3.14
C ILE A 499 3.17 -12.67 2.80
N ALA A 500 2.84 -11.90 1.75
CA ALA A 500 3.50 -10.63 1.46
C ALA A 500 3.31 -9.62 2.60
N ALA A 501 2.09 -9.46 3.10
CA ALA A 501 1.78 -8.61 4.25
C ALA A 501 2.47 -9.10 5.54
N ALA A 502 2.49 -10.42 5.78
CA ALA A 502 3.23 -11.03 6.88
C ALA A 502 4.74 -10.70 6.82
N SER A 503 5.30 -10.71 5.61
CA SER A 503 6.71 -10.35 5.37
C SER A 503 6.96 -8.85 5.61
N ALA A 504 6.05 -7.98 5.18
CA ALA A 504 6.10 -6.54 5.45
C ALA A 504 6.12 -6.23 6.97
N LEU A 505 5.36 -7.01 7.75
CA LEU A 505 5.30 -6.97 9.21
C LEU A 505 6.52 -7.61 9.91
N LYS A 506 7.50 -8.12 9.15
CA LYS A 506 8.69 -8.85 9.65
C LYS A 506 8.33 -10.01 10.57
N LEU A 507 7.40 -10.86 10.16
CA LEU A 507 7.01 -12.04 10.92
C LEU A 507 7.90 -13.25 10.60
N ASP A 508 8.07 -14.14 11.58
CA ASP A 508 8.84 -15.38 11.46
C ASP A 508 8.02 -16.44 10.71
N ILE A 509 8.30 -16.60 9.40
CA ILE A 509 7.60 -17.52 8.50
C ILE A 509 8.55 -18.70 8.20
N PRO A 510 8.28 -19.93 8.71
CA PRO A 510 9.27 -21.02 8.84
C PRO A 510 10.02 -21.50 7.58
N GLU A 511 9.53 -21.24 6.37
CA GLU A 511 10.20 -21.66 5.12
C GLU A 511 10.80 -20.49 4.32
N LEU A 512 10.43 -19.24 4.64
CA LEU A 512 11.05 -18.05 4.05
C LEU A 512 12.34 -17.65 4.77
N THR A 513 12.56 -18.13 6.00
CA THR A 513 13.72 -17.77 6.84
C THR A 513 14.95 -18.68 6.65
N GLN A 514 14.89 -19.67 5.75
CA GLN A 514 15.97 -20.64 5.52
C GLN A 514 16.79 -20.41 4.24
N ASN A 515 16.45 -19.39 3.44
CA ASN A 515 17.26 -18.93 2.30
C ASN A 515 17.82 -17.54 2.61
#